data_AF-A0A960JKR2-F1
#
_entry.id   AF-A0A960JKR2-F1
#
_cell.length_a   1.000
_cell.length_b   1.000
_cell.length_c   1.000
_cell.angle_alpha   90.00
_cell.angle_beta   90.00
_cell.angle_gamma   90.00
#
_symmetry.space_group_name_H-M   'P 1'
#
loop_
_entity.id
_entity.type
_entity.pdbx_description
1 polymer ?
#
loop_
_entity_poly.entity_id
_entity_poly.type
_entity_poly.pdbx_seq_one_letter_code
_entity_poly.pdbx_strand_id
1 'polypeptide(L)'
;MDDSRPNLAPDDADLIGTDAGEVVVIGAGPAGLTAAYQLHKYGIASTILESSDTVGGISRTEVRDGWRFDIGGHRFFTKVPEVEALWHEILPDEDFMMRPRKSRIFYDGKFYDYPLRATNALRNLGIIEAIRCVLSYVWVRIRPPKDQSNFEGWVAARFGWRLYGTFFKAYTEKVWGV
;
A
#
# COMPACT_ATOMS: atom_id res chain seq x y z
N MET A 1 30.49 7.79 -12.73
CA MET A 1 29.81 8.90 -13.44
C MET A 1 29.14 8.27 -14.65
N ASP A 2 27.92 7.81 -14.45
CA ASP A 2 27.06 7.31 -15.52
C ASP A 2 26.09 8.45 -15.86
N ASP A 3 26.20 9.01 -17.06
CA ASP A 3 25.40 10.14 -17.55
C ASP A 3 24.08 9.62 -18.14
N SER A 4 23.34 8.87 -17.33
CA SER A 4 22.01 8.34 -17.68
C SER A 4 20.89 9.32 -17.29
N ARG A 5 21.16 10.63 -17.42
CA ARG A 5 20.10 11.65 -17.32
C ARG A 5 19.10 11.40 -18.45
N PRO A 6 17.81 11.15 -18.17
CA PRO A 6 16.77 11.22 -19.18
C PRO A 6 16.87 12.58 -19.86
N ASN A 7 16.95 12.57 -21.19
CA ASN A 7 17.01 13.79 -21.98
C ASN A 7 15.64 14.47 -21.88
N LEU A 8 15.48 15.41 -20.93
CA LEU A 8 14.36 16.34 -20.97
C LEU A 8 14.44 17.06 -22.32
N ALA A 9 13.31 17.17 -23.03
CA ALA A 9 13.31 17.88 -24.29
C ALA A 9 13.85 19.30 -24.04
N PRO A 10 14.68 19.86 -24.94
CA PRO A 10 15.28 21.19 -24.77
C PRO A 10 14.26 22.27 -24.38
N ASP A 11 13.03 22.13 -24.87
CA ASP A 11 11.93 23.07 -24.66
C ASP A 11 11.28 22.96 -23.26
N ASP A 12 11.47 21.84 -22.54
CA ASP A 12 10.93 21.65 -21.18
C ASP A 12 11.88 22.17 -20.10
N ALA A 13 13.18 22.25 -20.39
CA ALA A 13 14.20 22.71 -19.45
C ALA A 13 14.16 24.24 -19.22
N ASP A 14 13.74 25.00 -20.24
CA ASP A 14 13.56 26.46 -20.17
C ASP A 14 12.24 26.87 -19.49
N LEU A 15 11.32 25.93 -19.23
CA LEU A 15 10.03 26.16 -18.57
C LEU A 15 10.07 26.01 -17.04
N ILE A 16 11.17 25.50 -16.49
CA ILE A 16 11.31 25.24 -15.05
C ILE A 16 12.48 26.06 -14.57
N GLY A 17 12.22 27.30 -14.20
CA GLY A 17 13.32 28.19 -13.88
C GLY A 17 14.06 27.81 -12.61
N THR A 18 15.24 28.40 -12.55
CA THR A 18 16.40 27.92 -11.79
C THR A 18 16.48 28.55 -10.41
N ASP A 19 15.55 29.45 -10.09
CA ASP A 19 15.53 30.22 -8.85
C ASP A 19 14.64 29.58 -7.78
N ALA A 20 15.03 29.74 -6.51
CA ALA A 20 14.24 29.28 -5.37
C ALA A 20 12.90 30.03 -5.31
N GLY A 21 11.80 29.32 -5.52
CA GLY A 21 10.43 29.85 -5.41
C GLY A 21 9.58 29.69 -6.67
N GLU A 22 10.17 29.33 -7.80
CA GLU A 22 9.42 29.09 -9.04
C GLU A 22 8.66 27.75 -9.01
N VAL A 23 9.29 26.72 -8.46
CA VAL A 23 8.63 25.45 -8.16
C VAL A 23 8.27 25.38 -6.69
N VAL A 24 6.97 25.32 -6.41
CA VAL A 24 6.43 25.14 -5.06
C VAL A 24 5.80 23.76 -4.94
N VAL A 25 6.30 22.96 -3.99
CA VAL A 25 5.78 21.64 -3.65
C VAL A 25 4.97 21.76 -2.36
N ILE A 26 3.69 21.41 -2.40
CA ILE A 26 2.80 21.46 -1.23
C ILE A 26 2.71 20.06 -0.62
N GLY A 27 3.20 19.92 0.62
CA GLY A 27 3.24 18.70 1.41
C GLY A 27 4.61 18.02 1.37
N ALA A 28 5.21 17.80 2.53
CA ALA A 28 6.49 17.10 2.69
C ALA A 28 6.29 15.61 3.04
N GLY A 29 5.30 14.95 2.43
CA GLY A 29 5.17 13.49 2.45
C GLY A 29 6.10 12.80 1.44
N PRO A 30 6.05 11.46 1.30
CA PRO A 30 6.90 10.74 0.35
C PRO A 30 6.82 11.28 -1.07
N ALA A 31 5.61 11.59 -1.56
CA ALA A 31 5.43 12.14 -2.90
C ALA A 31 6.12 13.50 -3.09
N GLY A 32 5.93 14.44 -2.15
CA GLY A 32 6.51 15.79 -2.25
C GLY A 32 8.01 15.80 -2.04
N LEU A 33 8.51 15.02 -1.06
CA LEU A 33 9.94 14.87 -0.84
C LEU A 33 10.63 14.21 -2.04
N THR A 34 10.03 13.18 -2.65
CA THR A 34 10.57 12.57 -3.88
C THR A 34 10.53 13.56 -5.05
N ALA A 35 9.47 14.35 -5.21
CA ALA A 35 9.40 15.36 -6.27
C ALA A 35 10.53 16.40 -6.12
N ALA A 36 10.69 16.97 -4.93
CA ALA A 36 11.75 17.93 -4.65
C ALA A 36 13.16 17.32 -4.78
N TYR A 37 13.34 16.07 -4.33
CA TYR A 37 14.58 15.30 -4.51
C TYR A 37 14.95 15.16 -5.99
N GLN A 38 13.99 14.77 -6.82
CA GLN A 38 14.22 14.61 -8.26
C GLN A 38 14.52 15.94 -8.93
N LEU A 39 13.76 17.02 -8.64
CA LEU A 39 14.04 18.36 -9.14
C LEU A 39 15.46 18.82 -8.78
N HIS A 40 15.87 18.58 -7.53
CA HIS A 40 17.21 18.92 -7.07
C HIS A 40 18.30 18.17 -7.86
N LYS A 41 18.10 16.90 -8.20
CA LYS A 41 19.03 16.13 -9.06
C LYS A 41 19.18 16.72 -10.46
N TYR A 42 18.20 17.48 -10.95
CA TYR A 42 18.28 18.22 -12.21
C TYR A 42 18.75 19.67 -12.05
N GLY A 43 19.18 20.08 -10.84
CA GLY A 43 19.64 21.44 -10.57
C GLY A 43 18.51 22.47 -10.45
N ILE A 44 17.26 22.02 -10.33
CA ILE A 44 16.08 22.88 -10.21
C ILE A 44 15.81 23.12 -8.73
N ALA A 45 15.80 24.39 -8.32
CA ALA A 45 15.44 24.78 -6.96
C ALA A 45 13.94 24.64 -6.74
N SER A 46 13.52 24.15 -5.57
CA SER A 46 12.12 24.08 -5.19
C SER A 46 11.90 24.46 -3.73
N THR A 47 10.73 25.03 -3.44
CA THR A 47 10.27 25.35 -2.08
C THR A 47 9.22 24.34 -1.65
N ILE A 48 9.46 23.64 -0.54
CA ILE A 48 8.48 22.69 0.02
C ILE A 48 7.71 23.38 1.15
N LEU A 49 6.38 23.38 1.06
CA LEU A 49 5.49 23.90 2.09
C LEU A 49 4.82 22.72 2.80
N GLU A 50 5.15 22.52 4.07
CA GLU A 50 4.51 21.51 4.93
C GLU A 50 3.78 22.22 6.08
N SER A 51 2.57 21.76 6.36
CA SER A 51 1.72 22.33 7.41
C SER A 51 2.04 21.81 8.81
N SER A 52 2.63 20.62 8.90
CA SER A 52 3.01 19.95 10.15
C SER A 52 4.44 20.28 10.56
N ASP A 53 4.74 20.09 11.84
CA ASP A 53 6.07 20.38 12.41
C ASP A 53 7.13 19.33 12.00
N THR A 54 6.76 18.29 11.25
CA THR A 54 7.65 17.19 10.89
C THR A 54 7.30 16.62 9.52
N VAL A 55 8.31 16.43 8.69
CA VAL A 55 8.18 15.85 7.35
C VAL A 55 7.90 14.34 7.39
N GLY A 56 7.52 13.76 6.25
CA GLY A 56 7.26 12.33 6.06
C GLY A 56 5.79 11.97 5.93
N GLY A 57 4.86 12.91 6.16
CA GLY A 57 3.42 12.70 5.97
C GLY A 57 2.91 11.51 6.80
N ILE A 58 2.20 10.57 6.17
CA ILE A 58 1.74 9.32 6.81
C ILE A 58 2.87 8.31 7.04
N SER A 59 4.02 8.47 6.38
CA SER A 59 5.16 7.55 6.45
C SER A 59 6.21 7.97 7.48
N ARG A 60 5.88 8.92 8.36
CA ARG A 60 6.77 9.36 9.43
C ARG A 60 6.68 8.45 10.65
N THR A 61 7.74 8.50 11.46
CA THR A 61 7.81 7.87 12.78
C THR A 61 7.67 8.94 13.86
N GLU A 62 6.68 8.78 14.73
CA GLU A 62 6.46 9.56 15.94
C GLU A 62 7.20 8.94 17.13
N VAL A 63 7.67 9.79 18.05
CA VAL A 63 8.30 9.34 19.30
C VAL A 63 7.43 9.74 20.48
N ARG A 64 7.02 8.76 21.29
CA ARG A 64 6.27 9.00 22.53
C ARG A 64 6.79 8.11 23.64
N ASP A 65 7.16 8.72 24.77
CA ASP A 65 7.69 8.02 25.95
C ASP A 65 8.91 7.11 25.64
N GLY A 66 9.75 7.53 24.70
CA GLY A 66 10.90 6.75 24.22
C GLY A 66 10.56 5.64 23.20
N TRP A 67 9.28 5.42 22.91
CA TRP A 67 8.81 4.44 21.92
C TRP A 67 8.59 5.09 20.56
N ARG A 68 8.89 4.34 19.50
CA ARG A 68 8.73 4.76 18.10
C ARG A 68 7.48 4.14 17.51
N PHE A 69 6.65 4.96 16.88
CA PHE A 69 5.40 4.54 16.24
C PHE A 69 5.27 5.15 14.85
N ASP A 70 4.90 4.36 13.87
CA ASP A 70 4.48 4.89 12.58
C ASP A 70 2.98 5.22 12.59
N ILE A 71 2.54 6.10 11.69
CA ILE A 71 1.11 6.41 11.48
C ILE A 71 0.46 5.29 10.64
N GLY A 72 0.49 4.06 11.17
CA GLY A 72 0.02 2.84 10.50
C GLY A 72 1.08 1.74 10.45
N GLY A 73 0.69 0.55 9.99
CA GLY A 73 1.61 -0.59 9.83
C GLY A 73 2.41 -0.53 8.54
N HIS A 74 3.34 0.43 8.42
CA HIS A 74 4.15 0.59 7.23
C HIS A 74 5.25 -0.47 7.13
N ARG A 75 5.45 -0.98 5.93
CA ARG A 75 6.62 -1.78 5.56
C ARG A 75 6.95 -1.45 4.11
N PHE A 76 8.23 -1.31 3.82
CA PHE A 76 8.66 -1.09 2.45
C PHE A 76 8.71 -2.42 1.68
N PHE A 77 8.11 -2.43 0.50
CA PHE A 77 8.28 -3.46 -0.52
C PHE A 77 7.90 -2.86 -1.87
N THR A 78 8.67 -3.14 -2.91
CA THR A 78 8.37 -2.68 -4.28
C THR A 78 8.65 -3.79 -5.28
N LYS A 79 8.03 -3.69 -6.46
CA LYS A 79 8.36 -4.48 -7.65
C LYS A 79 8.88 -3.59 -8.79
N VAL A 80 9.02 -2.30 -8.53
CA VAL A 80 9.44 -1.27 -9.48
C VAL A 80 10.93 -1.00 -9.23
N PRO A 81 11.83 -1.41 -10.15
CA PRO A 81 13.27 -1.31 -9.95
C PRO A 81 13.75 0.11 -9.68
N GLU A 82 13.14 1.11 -10.31
CA GLU A 82 13.48 2.52 -10.15
C GLU A 82 13.18 3.03 -8.74
N VAL A 83 12.11 2.53 -8.12
CA VAL A 83 11.78 2.85 -6.72
C VAL A 83 12.75 2.14 -5.78
N GLU A 84 13.11 0.88 -6.05
CA GLU A 84 14.10 0.15 -5.25
C GLU A 84 15.46 0.86 -5.28
N ALA A 85 15.93 1.24 -6.48
CA ALA A 85 17.18 1.97 -6.65
C ALA A 85 17.18 3.31 -5.91
N LEU A 86 16.08 4.08 -5.96
CA LEU A 86 15.96 5.33 -5.21
C LEU A 86 16.10 5.12 -3.70
N TRP A 87 15.51 4.05 -3.17
CA TRP A 87 15.58 3.73 -1.75
C TRP A 87 16.99 3.32 -1.31
N HIS A 88 17.70 2.55 -2.14
CA HIS A 88 19.12 2.22 -1.91
C HIS A 88 20.09 3.38 -2.17
N GLU A 89 19.68 4.40 -2.93
CA GLU A 89 20.44 5.64 -3.10
C GLU A 89 20.37 6.52 -1.84
N ILE A 90 19.21 6.56 -1.19
CA ILE A 90 18.94 7.47 -0.05
C ILE A 90 19.32 6.83 1.30
N LEU A 91 19.13 5.53 1.45
CA LEU A 91 19.38 4.81 2.70
C LEU A 91 20.49 3.76 2.56
N PRO A 92 21.37 3.61 3.56
CA PRO A 92 22.33 2.51 3.61
C PRO A 92 21.65 1.13 3.59
N ASP A 93 22.29 0.16 2.93
CA ASP A 93 21.79 -1.23 2.86
C ASP A 93 21.60 -1.88 4.24
N GLU A 94 22.40 -1.48 5.23
CA GLU A 94 22.31 -1.97 6.61
C GLU A 94 21.00 -1.59 7.32
N ASP A 95 20.35 -0.51 6.90
CA ASP A 95 19.06 -0.08 7.42
C ASP A 95 17.89 -0.87 6.79
N PHE A 96 18.11 -1.57 5.67
CA PHE A 96 17.12 -2.44 5.05
C PHE A 96 17.01 -3.79 5.76
N MET A 97 16.21 -3.80 6.83
CA MET A 97 15.90 -5.04 7.54
C MET A 97 14.93 -5.94 6.76
N MET A 98 15.46 -7.04 6.21
CA MET A 98 14.63 -8.08 5.59
C MET A 98 13.82 -8.86 6.63
N ARG A 99 12.49 -8.74 6.56
CA ARG A 99 11.55 -9.42 7.47
C ARG A 99 10.52 -10.26 6.69
N PRO A 100 10.47 -11.59 6.89
CA PRO A 100 9.47 -12.41 6.23
C PRO A 100 8.06 -12.05 6.72
N ARG A 101 7.13 -11.88 5.78
CA ARG A 101 5.75 -11.55 6.12
C ARG A 101 5.07 -12.70 6.87
N LYS A 102 4.57 -12.42 8.06
CA LYS A 102 3.65 -13.28 8.80
C LYS A 102 2.40 -12.49 9.20
N SER A 103 1.33 -12.69 8.46
CA SER A 103 0.02 -12.07 8.72
C SER A 103 -1.01 -13.17 8.92
N ARG A 104 -1.96 -12.93 9.84
CA ARG A 104 -3.03 -13.88 10.19
C ARG A 104 -4.33 -13.13 10.41
N ILE A 105 -5.44 -13.76 10.05
CA ILE A 105 -6.78 -13.27 10.35
C ILE A 105 -7.23 -13.95 11.64
N PHE A 106 -7.58 -13.17 12.65
CA PHE A 106 -8.19 -13.70 13.86
C PHE A 106 -9.71 -13.62 13.72
N TYR A 107 -10.36 -14.79 13.66
CA TYR A 107 -11.81 -14.88 13.47
C TYR A 107 -12.34 -16.09 14.25
N ASP A 108 -13.42 -15.88 15.01
CA ASP A 108 -14.10 -16.91 15.80
C ASP A 108 -13.13 -17.74 16.68
N GLY A 109 -12.27 -17.04 17.43
CA GLY A 109 -11.29 -17.66 18.33
C GLY A 109 -10.14 -18.40 17.64
N LYS A 110 -10.06 -18.37 16.29
CA LYS A 110 -9.06 -19.12 15.52
C LYS A 110 -8.22 -18.19 14.64
N PHE A 111 -6.97 -18.60 14.43
CA PHE A 111 -6.06 -17.92 13.51
C PHE A 111 -6.07 -18.58 12.14
N TYR A 112 -6.45 -17.81 11.13
CA TYR A 112 -6.36 -18.16 9.72
C TYR A 112 -5.09 -17.57 9.11
N ASP A 113 -4.39 -18.33 8.27
CA ASP A 113 -3.20 -17.82 7.58
C ASP A 113 -3.58 -16.78 6.52
N TYR A 114 -2.71 -15.76 6.32
CA TYR A 114 -2.83 -14.81 5.22
C TYR A 114 -1.57 -14.82 4.34
N PRO A 115 -1.66 -15.16 3.03
CA PRO A 115 -2.88 -15.53 2.30
C PRO A 115 -3.52 -16.83 2.79
N LEU A 116 -4.83 -16.98 2.57
CA LEU A 116 -5.60 -18.14 3.04
C LEU A 116 -5.01 -19.45 2.51
N ARG A 117 -4.60 -20.33 3.44
CA ARG A 117 -4.18 -21.70 3.12
C ARG A 117 -5.38 -22.64 3.24
N ALA A 118 -5.67 -23.41 2.20
CA ALA A 118 -6.85 -24.28 2.14
C ALA A 118 -6.93 -25.26 3.32
N THR A 119 -5.81 -25.87 3.72
CA THR A 119 -5.75 -26.84 4.83
C THR A 119 -6.06 -26.19 6.18
N ASN A 120 -5.47 -25.02 6.45
CA ASN A 120 -5.74 -24.23 7.66
C ASN A 120 -7.19 -23.74 7.71
N ALA A 121 -7.70 -23.23 6.58
CA ALA A 121 -9.09 -22.77 6.47
C ALA A 121 -10.08 -23.92 6.66
N LEU A 122 -9.89 -25.08 6.01
CA LEU A 122 -10.76 -26.25 6.15
C LEU A 122 -10.79 -26.77 7.60
N ARG A 123 -9.63 -26.87 8.25
CA ARG A 123 -9.53 -27.29 9.64
C ARG A 123 -10.24 -26.32 10.59
N ASN A 124 -10.09 -25.02 10.36
CA ASN A 124 -10.64 -24.01 11.25
C ASN A 124 -12.15 -23.78 11.05
N LEU A 125 -12.63 -23.76 9.80
CA LEU A 125 -14.05 -23.64 9.44
C LEU A 125 -14.85 -24.90 9.81
N GLY A 126 -14.21 -26.07 9.70
CA GLY A 126 -14.90 -27.35 9.77
C GLY A 126 -15.56 -27.74 8.45
N ILE A 127 -15.85 -29.03 8.30
CA ILE A 127 -16.31 -29.63 7.04
C ILE A 127 -17.65 -29.02 6.58
N ILE A 128 -18.58 -28.79 7.51
CA ILE A 128 -19.92 -28.26 7.18
C ILE A 128 -19.83 -26.86 6.58
N GLU A 129 -19.09 -25.94 7.23
CA GLU A 129 -18.92 -24.58 6.71
C GLU A 129 -18.09 -24.57 5.43
N ALA A 130 -17.08 -25.43 5.30
CA ALA A 130 -16.33 -25.55 4.06
C ALA A 130 -17.23 -25.98 2.89
N ILE A 131 -18.10 -26.97 3.09
CA ILE A 131 -19.09 -27.38 2.07
C ILE A 131 -20.04 -26.22 1.73
N ARG A 132 -20.53 -25.49 2.74
CA ARG A 132 -21.38 -24.30 2.51
C ARG A 132 -20.66 -23.22 1.69
N CYS A 133 -19.38 -22.98 1.95
CA CYS A 133 -18.56 -22.05 1.17
C CYS A 133 -18.42 -22.52 -0.28
N VAL A 134 -18.13 -23.81 -0.52
CA VAL A 134 -18.01 -24.37 -1.87
C VAL A 134 -19.34 -24.32 -2.61
N LEU A 135 -20.45 -24.71 -1.98
CA LEU A 135 -21.78 -24.63 -2.59
C LEU A 135 -22.18 -23.19 -2.92
N SER A 136 -21.86 -22.24 -2.02
CA SER A 136 -22.08 -20.81 -2.26
C SER A 136 -21.25 -20.30 -3.44
N TYR A 137 -20.00 -20.75 -3.57
CA TYR A 137 -19.16 -20.44 -4.72
C TYR A 137 -19.70 -21.04 -6.03
N VAL A 138 -20.09 -22.32 -6.03
CA VAL A 138 -20.70 -22.96 -7.21
C VAL A 138 -21.99 -22.25 -7.60
N TRP A 139 -22.81 -21.83 -6.63
CA TRP A 139 -24.03 -21.08 -6.88
C TRP A 139 -23.75 -19.77 -7.61
N VAL A 140 -22.77 -18.96 -7.18
CA VAL A 140 -22.44 -17.71 -7.88
C VAL A 140 -21.81 -17.93 -9.25
N ARG A 141 -21.25 -19.12 -9.52
CA ARG A 141 -20.79 -19.48 -10.88
C ARG A 141 -21.94 -19.77 -11.84
N ILE A 142 -23.06 -20.30 -11.34
CA ILE A 142 -24.27 -20.57 -12.13
C ILE A 142 -25.15 -19.32 -12.24
N ARG A 143 -25.29 -18.59 -11.13
CA ARG A 143 -26.11 -17.38 -10.99
C ARG A 143 -25.30 -16.27 -10.32
N PRO A 144 -24.44 -15.57 -11.07
CA PRO A 144 -23.64 -14.50 -10.51
C PRO A 144 -24.52 -13.33 -10.01
N PRO A 145 -24.02 -12.52 -9.06
CA PRO A 145 -24.66 -11.27 -8.67
C PRO A 145 -24.96 -10.40 -9.91
N LYS A 146 -26.19 -9.88 -9.99
CA LYS A 146 -26.63 -9.05 -11.13
C LYS A 146 -25.84 -7.75 -11.24
N ASP A 147 -25.57 -7.12 -10.10
CA ASP A 147 -24.75 -5.93 -9.99
C ASP A 147 -23.36 -6.30 -9.44
N GLN A 148 -22.32 -5.97 -10.19
CA GLN A 148 -20.91 -6.15 -9.83
C GLN A 148 -20.12 -4.84 -9.98
N SER A 149 -20.82 -3.71 -10.08
CA SER A 149 -20.22 -2.37 -10.13
C SER A 149 -19.62 -1.94 -8.78
N ASN A 150 -20.04 -2.59 -7.69
CA ASN A 150 -19.59 -2.34 -6.33
C ASN A 150 -18.73 -3.49 -5.79
N PHE A 151 -18.02 -3.21 -4.69
CA PHE A 151 -17.10 -4.16 -4.05
C PHE A 151 -17.81 -5.45 -3.58
N GLU A 152 -18.99 -5.35 -2.99
CA GLU A 152 -19.76 -6.50 -2.49
C GLU A 152 -20.07 -7.49 -3.63
N GLY A 153 -20.72 -7.02 -4.69
CA GLY A 153 -21.07 -7.84 -5.84
C GLY A 153 -19.84 -8.43 -6.52
N TRP A 154 -18.76 -7.64 -6.66
CA TRP A 154 -17.52 -8.07 -7.29
C TRP A 154 -16.79 -9.17 -6.51
N VAL A 155 -16.72 -9.07 -5.17
CA VAL A 155 -16.09 -10.09 -4.31
C VAL A 155 -16.97 -11.33 -4.21
N ALA A 156 -18.29 -11.15 -4.01
CA ALA A 156 -19.23 -12.27 -3.95
C ALA A 156 -19.21 -13.11 -5.23
N ALA A 157 -19.11 -12.49 -6.41
CA ALA A 157 -18.99 -13.20 -7.69
C ALA A 157 -17.73 -14.08 -7.79
N ARG A 158 -16.63 -13.70 -7.12
CA ARG A 158 -15.33 -14.40 -7.17
C ARG A 158 -15.17 -15.47 -6.12
N PHE A 159 -15.76 -15.27 -4.95
CA PHE A 159 -15.50 -16.09 -3.77
C PHE A 159 -16.76 -16.74 -3.17
N GLY A 160 -17.94 -16.42 -3.69
CA GLY A 160 -19.23 -16.83 -3.12
C GLY A 160 -19.69 -15.92 -1.98
N TRP A 161 -21.00 -15.81 -1.82
CA TRP A 161 -21.64 -15.01 -0.77
C TRP A 161 -21.23 -15.42 0.65
N ARG A 162 -21.04 -16.73 0.89
CA ARG A 162 -20.68 -17.24 2.22
C ARG A 162 -19.29 -16.78 2.64
N LEU A 163 -18.28 -16.92 1.77
CA LEU A 163 -16.92 -16.50 2.09
C LEU A 163 -16.82 -14.97 2.20
N TYR A 164 -17.51 -14.25 1.30
CA TYR A 164 -17.64 -12.80 1.38
C TYR A 164 -18.15 -12.34 2.76
N GLY A 165 -19.27 -12.89 3.22
CA GLY A 165 -19.84 -12.54 4.52
C GLY A 165 -18.94 -12.88 5.71
N THR A 166 -18.24 -14.02 5.66
CA THR A 166 -17.39 -14.49 6.77
C THR A 166 -16.11 -13.68 6.92
N PHE A 167 -15.37 -13.42 5.83
CA PHE A 167 -14.02 -12.85 5.92
C PHE A 167 -13.86 -11.45 5.33
N PHE A 168 -14.68 -11.09 4.34
CA PHE A 168 -14.47 -9.86 3.58
C PHE A 168 -15.35 -8.73 4.08
N LYS A 169 -16.67 -8.96 4.24
CA LYS A 169 -17.64 -7.92 4.59
C LYS A 169 -17.26 -7.17 5.87
N ALA A 170 -17.25 -7.88 7.00
CA ALA A 170 -16.99 -7.27 8.31
C ALA A 170 -15.57 -6.70 8.44
N TYR A 171 -14.58 -7.25 7.72
CA TYR A 171 -13.22 -6.71 7.71
C TYR A 171 -13.17 -5.40 6.92
N THR A 172 -13.75 -5.39 5.72
CA THR A 172 -13.81 -4.21 4.86
C THR A 172 -14.58 -3.07 5.54
N GLU A 173 -15.78 -3.32 6.08
CA GLU A 173 -16.57 -2.30 6.80
C GLU A 173 -15.78 -1.69 7.97
N LYS A 174 -15.06 -2.52 8.74
CA LYS A 174 -14.21 -2.05 9.85
C LYS A 174 -13.03 -1.21 9.40
N VAL A 175 -12.38 -1.57 8.30
CA VAL A 175 -11.18 -0.87 7.79
C VAL A 175 -11.55 0.44 7.12
N TRP A 176 -12.63 0.44 6.33
CA TRP A 176 -13.01 1.58 5.51
C TRP A 176 -14.02 2.50 6.19
N GLY A 177 -14.70 2.05 7.25
CA GLY A 177 -15.67 2.86 7.98
C GLY A 177 -16.94 3.20 7.18
N VAL A 178 -17.23 2.40 6.15
CA VAL A 178 -18.40 2.52 5.25
C VAL A 178 -19.20 1.23 5.21
#